data_AF-A0A4U1GE85-F1
#
_entry.id   AF-A0A4U1GE85-F1
#
_cell.length_a   1.000
_cell.length_b   1.000
_cell.length_c   1.000
_cell.angle_alpha   90.00
_cell.angle_beta   90.00
_cell.angle_gamma   90.00
#
_symmetry.space_group_name_H-M   'P 1'
#
loop_
_entity.id
_entity.type
_entity.pdbx_description
1 polymer ?
#
loop_
_entity_poly.entity_id
_entity_poly.type
_entity_poly.pdbx_seq_one_letter_code
_entity_poly.pdbx_strand_id
1 'polypeptide(L)'
;MIRHNEISSRDLRNKIKNQTIRFGGNRKLKIHGTLSCASGKKMKKENRVFFISEKEALQNGYRPCGRCRKEQYKEWKSANR
;
A
#
# COMPACT_ATOMS: atom_id res chain seq x y z
N MET A 1 -8.93 0.42 4.87
CA MET A 1 -7.86 1.26 4.26
C MET A 1 -7.70 2.50 5.13
N ILE A 2 -6.48 2.85 5.52
CA ILE A 2 -6.21 4.01 6.39
C ILE A 2 -5.46 5.08 5.58
N ARG A 3 -5.95 6.32 5.56
CA ARG A 3 -5.22 7.43 4.92
C ARG A 3 -4.17 8.00 5.86
N HIS A 4 -3.02 8.41 5.33
CA HIS A 4 -1.96 8.98 6.17
C HIS A 4 -2.41 10.26 6.90
N ASN A 5 -3.29 11.06 6.31
CA ASN A 5 -3.80 12.28 6.93
C ASN A 5 -4.81 12.03 8.06
N GLU A 6 -5.38 10.84 8.13
CA GLU A 6 -6.40 10.46 9.12
C GLU A 6 -5.81 9.70 10.31
N ILE A 7 -4.48 9.53 10.36
CA ILE A 7 -3.79 8.81 11.43
C ILE A 7 -2.61 9.62 11.97
N SER A 8 -2.48 9.64 13.30
CA SER A 8 -1.33 10.28 13.95
C SER A 8 -0.03 9.53 13.65
N SER A 9 1.10 10.23 13.69
CA SER A 9 2.41 9.60 13.51
C SER A 9 2.75 8.58 14.60
N ARG A 10 2.14 8.69 15.79
CA ARG A 10 2.30 7.75 16.91
C ARG A 10 1.52 6.47 16.63
N ASP A 11 0.25 6.59 16.27
CA ASP A 11 -0.62 5.44 16.00
C ASP A 11 -0.16 4.67 14.78
N LEU A 12 0.29 5.37 13.74
CA LEU A 12 0.85 4.73 12.56
C LEU A 12 2.06 3.86 12.92
N ARG A 13 3.00 4.39 13.72
CA ARG A 13 4.18 3.64 14.17
C ARG A 13 3.79 2.43 15.01
N ASN A 14 2.85 2.59 15.93
CA ASN A 14 2.34 1.49 16.76
C ASN A 14 1.69 0.39 15.90
N LYS A 15 0.85 0.75 14.93
CA LYS A 15 0.20 -0.21 14.03
C LYS A 15 1.19 -0.91 13.10
N ILE A 16 2.25 -0.25 12.65
CA ILE A 16 3.33 -0.89 11.89
C ILE A 16 4.11 -1.86 12.78
N LYS A 17 4.46 -1.46 14.01
CA LYS A 17 5.19 -2.29 14.98
C LYS A 17 4.40 -3.55 15.34
N ASN A 18 3.09 -3.41 15.56
CA ASN A 18 2.18 -4.52 15.87
C ASN A 18 1.79 -5.33 14.62
N GLN A 19 2.43 -5.06 13.46
CA GLN A 19 2.15 -5.71 12.18
C GLN A 19 0.69 -5.64 11.72
N THR A 20 -0.10 -4.71 12.27
CA THR A 20 -1.46 -4.43 11.84
C THR A 20 -1.47 -3.74 10.49
N ILE A 21 -0.52 -2.83 10.23
CA ILE A 21 -0.29 -2.25 8.91
C ILE A 21 0.94 -2.91 8.31
N ARG A 22 0.76 -3.61 7.19
CA ARG A 22 1.83 -4.34 6.50
C ARG A 22 2.14 -3.78 5.12
N PHE A 23 1.19 -3.05 4.53
CA PHE A 23 1.31 -2.52 3.18
C PHE A 23 1.03 -1.01 3.14
N GLY A 24 1.68 -0.35 2.19
CA GLY A 24 1.46 1.05 1.86
C GLY A 24 1.08 1.20 0.39
N GLY A 25 0.45 2.31 0.03
CA GLY A 25 0.03 2.53 -1.35
C GLY A 25 -0.15 4.00 -1.72
N ASN A 26 -0.26 4.22 -3.03
CA ASN A 26 -0.63 5.50 -3.62
C ASN A 26 -2.13 5.49 -3.95
N ARG A 27 -2.89 6.38 -3.32
CA ARG A 27 -4.33 6.54 -3.50
C ARG A 27 -4.72 6.98 -4.90
N LYS A 28 -4.00 7.94 -5.48
CA LYS A 28 -4.33 8.51 -6.81
C LYS A 28 -4.05 7.50 -7.91
N LEU A 29 -2.90 6.84 -7.86
CA LEU A 29 -2.49 5.84 -8.87
C LEU A 29 -3.08 4.46 -8.64
N LYS A 30 -3.79 4.25 -7.51
CA LYS A 30 -4.34 2.96 -7.08
C LYS A 30 -3.28 1.83 -7.07
N ILE A 31 -2.13 2.09 -6.44
CA ILE A 31 -1.02 1.12 -6.34
C ILE A 31 -0.79 0.76 -4.87
N HIS A 32 -0.62 -0.51 -4.54
CA HIS A 32 -0.16 -0.95 -3.22
C HIS A 32 1.18 -1.69 -3.30
N GLY A 33 1.92 -1.72 -2.20
CA GLY A 33 3.23 -2.36 -2.10
C GLY A 33 3.71 -2.45 -0.66
N THR A 34 4.95 -2.86 -0.48
CA THR A 34 5.56 -2.97 0.85
C THR A 34 5.87 -1.60 1.45
N LEU A 35 5.91 -1.52 2.78
CA LEU A 35 6.34 -0.31 3.50
C LEU A 35 7.81 0.06 3.21
N SER A 36 8.63 -0.92 2.80
CA SER A 36 10.03 -0.73 2.41
C SER A 36 10.22 -0.22 0.98
N CYS A 37 9.16 -0.13 0.17
CA CYS A 37 9.24 0.27 -1.23
C CYS A 37 9.89 1.65 -1.40
N ALA A 38 10.93 1.74 -2.24
CA ALA A 38 11.64 3.00 -2.51
C ALA A 38 10.70 4.09 -3.07
N SER A 39 9.83 3.73 -4.02
CA SER A 39 8.82 4.65 -4.56
C SER A 39 7.79 5.03 -3.50
N GLY A 40 7.41 4.07 -2.65
CA GLY A 40 6.54 4.27 -1.49
C GLY A 40 7.07 5.35 -0.55
N LYS A 41 8.35 5.26 -0.16
CA LYS A 41 9.01 6.19 0.78
C LYS A 41 9.02 7.64 0.31
N LYS A 42 9.08 7.88 -1.01
CA LYS A 42 9.07 9.22 -1.63
C LYS A 42 7.66 9.82 -1.83
N MET A 43 6.58 9.08 -1.53
CA MET A 43 5.21 9.58 -1.73
C MET A 43 4.86 10.73 -0.78
N LYS A 44 4.17 11.74 -1.33
CA LYS A 44 3.49 12.77 -0.53
C LYS A 44 2.48 12.14 0.44
N LYS A 45 2.36 12.69 1.64
CA LYS A 45 1.42 12.22 2.68
C LYS A 45 -0.02 12.13 2.18
N GLU A 46 -0.48 13.14 1.45
CA GLU A 46 -1.84 13.21 0.86
C GLU A 46 -2.20 12.03 -0.05
N ASN A 47 -1.20 11.41 -0.67
CA ASN A 47 -1.37 10.30 -1.61
C ASN A 47 -1.07 8.95 -0.94
N ARG A 48 -0.52 8.94 0.28
CA ARG A 48 -0.13 7.72 0.97
C ARG A 48 -1.32 7.13 1.74
N VAL A 49 -1.60 5.86 1.48
CA VAL A 49 -2.57 5.04 2.21
C VAL A 49 -1.89 3.79 2.75
N PHE A 50 -2.52 3.16 3.74
CA PHE A 50 -2.04 1.97 4.42
C PHE A 50 -3.09 0.88 4.43
N PHE A 51 -2.64 -0.37 4.34
CA PHE A 51 -3.47 -1.56 4.34
C PHE A 51 -2.95 -2.59 5.33
N ILE A 52 -3.87 -3.35 5.88
CA ILE A 52 -3.67 -4.47 6.79
C ILE A 52 -3.13 -5.67 6.02
N SER A 53 -3.73 -5.94 4.86
CA SER A 53 -3.36 -7.06 4.00
C SER A 53 -3.38 -6.67 2.52
N GLU A 54 -2.73 -7.49 1.69
CA GLU A 54 -2.81 -7.36 0.24
C GLU A 54 -4.24 -7.58 -0.27
N LYS A 55 -4.97 -8.54 0.32
CA LYS A 55 -6.37 -8.81 -0.02
C LYS A 55 -7.25 -7.57 0.16
N GLU A 56 -7.05 -6.83 1.26
CA GLU A 56 -7.73 -5.56 1.48
C GLU A 56 -7.42 -4.54 0.39
N ALA A 57 -6.15 -4.41 -0.02
CA ALA A 57 -5.76 -3.50 -1.08
C ALA A 57 -6.41 -3.84 -2.43
N LEU A 58 -6.41 -5.13 -2.79
CA LEU A 58 -7.06 -5.63 -4.02
C LEU A 58 -8.58 -5.37 -4.00
N GLN A 59 -9.26 -5.65 -2.88
CA GLN A 59 -10.69 -5.35 -2.71
C GLN A 59 -11.02 -3.86 -2.84
N ASN A 60 -10.08 -2.98 -2.49
CA ASN A 60 -10.21 -1.53 -2.66
C ASN A 60 -9.84 -1.05 -4.08
N GLY A 61 -9.56 -1.98 -5.01
CA GLY A 61 -9.20 -1.69 -6.40
C GLY A 61 -7.78 -1.20 -6.60
N TYR A 62 -6.85 -1.56 -5.70
CA TYR A 62 -5.44 -1.22 -5.85
C TYR A 62 -4.70 -2.35 -6.54
N ARG A 63 -3.90 -2.02 -7.55
CA ARG A 63 -3.01 -2.99 -8.20
C ARG A 63 -1.69 -3.16 -7.45
N PRO A 64 -1.02 -4.31 -7.55
CA PRO A 64 0.30 -4.49 -6.97
C PRO A 64 1.35 -3.58 -7.61
N CYS A 65 2.35 -3.18 -6.83
CA CYS A 65 3.46 -2.37 -7.29
C CYS A 65 4.41 -3.20 -8.15
N GLY A 66 4.56 -2.85 -9.43
CA GLY A 66 5.48 -3.54 -10.33
C GLY A 66 6.98 -3.52 -9.93
N ARG A 67 7.37 -2.69 -8.94
CA ARG A 67 8.76 -2.65 -8.44
C ARG A 67 8.99 -3.59 -7.25
N CYS A 68 8.16 -3.51 -6.20
CA CYS A 68 8.34 -4.29 -4.96
C CYS A 68 7.44 -5.54 -4.86
N ARG A 69 6.45 -5.68 -5.74
CA ARG A 69 5.51 -6.81 -5.84
C ARG A 69 5.42 -7.26 -7.32
N LYS A 70 6.58 -7.52 -7.93
CA LYS A 70 6.69 -7.77 -9.39
C LYS A 70 5.91 -9.00 -9.83
N GLU A 71 5.96 -10.07 -9.03
CA GLU A 71 5.25 -11.32 -9.31
C GLU A 71 3.73 -11.12 -9.25
N GLN A 72 3.23 -10.57 -8.13
CA GLN A 72 1.81 -10.28 -7.97
C GLN A 72 1.31 -9.28 -9.02
N TYR A 73 2.15 -8.33 -9.42
CA TYR A 73 1.80 -7.40 -10.51
C TYR A 73 1.66 -8.12 -11.86
N LYS A 74 2.50 -9.11 -12.15
CA LYS A 74 2.37 -9.91 -13.38
C LYS A 74 1.08 -10.73 -13.35
N GLU A 75 0.78 -11.39 -12.24
CA GLU A 75 -0.46 -12.16 -12.07
C GLU A 75 -1.69 -11.27 -12.23
N TRP A 76 -1.71 -10.12 -11.55
CA TRP A 76 -2.76 -9.12 -11.68
C TRP A 76 -2.90 -8.65 -13.13
N LYS A 77 -1.79 -8.36 -13.82
CA LYS A 77 -1.81 -7.91 -15.21
C LYS A 77 -2.34 -8.98 -16.17
N SER A 78 -2.00 -10.25 -15.96
CA SER A 78 -2.51 -11.35 -16.77
C SER A 78 -4.01 -11.59 -16.53
N ALA A 79 -4.48 -11.45 -15.29
CA ALA A 79 -5.89 -11.62 -14.93
C ALA A 79 -6.79 -10.45 -15.35
N ASN A 80 -6.22 -9.26 -15.59
CA ASN A 80 -6.93 -8.05 -16.01
C ASN A 80 -6.55 -7.63 -17.45
N ARG A 81 -6.06 -8.58 -18.25
CA ARG A 81 -5.80 -8.36 -19.68
C ARG A 81 -7.09 -8.58 -20.47
#